data_AF-A0A0N9IBS3-F1
#
_entry.id   AF-A0A0N9IBS3-F1
#
_cell.length_a   1.000
_cell.length_b   1.000
_cell.length_c   1.000
_cell.angle_alpha   90.00
_cell.angle_beta   90.00
_cell.angle_gamma   90.00
#
_symmetry.space_group_name_H-M   'P 1'
#
loop_
_entity.id
_entity.type
_entity.pdbx_description
1 polymer ?
#
loop_
_entity_poly.entity_id
_entity_poly.type
_entity_poly.pdbx_seq_one_letter_code
_entity_poly.pdbx_strand_id
1 'polypeptide(L)'
;MFFSILEPREIDSGARGAVRAYLRYYLGLKVPDEAPPSIRVKDEWHTWQENESVLFDDSWNHEVVNDSTGERIVLIVDVLRPMPLPLSVVNKGVALAARYVYGRKVLERAAQAREQPAEPTA
;
A
#
# COMPACT_ATOMS: atom_id res chain seq x y z
N MET A 1 -7.33 -2.29 -2.34
CA MET A 1 -6.10 -2.77 -3.00
C MET A 1 -5.69 -1.78 -4.07
N PHE A 2 -4.41 -1.57 -4.24
CA PHE A 2 -3.84 -0.71 -5.29
C PHE A 2 -2.38 -1.11 -5.53
N PHE A 3 -1.82 -0.70 -6.66
CA PHE A 3 -0.40 -0.88 -6.95
C PHE A 3 0.40 0.31 -6.41
N SER A 4 1.56 0.03 -5.82
CA SER A 4 2.54 1.04 -5.44
C SER A 4 3.79 0.80 -6.28
N ILE A 5 4.12 1.82 -7.08
CA ILE A 5 5.36 1.90 -7.84
C ILE A 5 6.27 2.81 -7.05
N LEU A 6 7.52 2.39 -6.87
CA LEU A 6 8.57 3.18 -6.24
C LEU A 6 9.71 3.31 -7.24
N GLU A 7 10.08 4.54 -7.54
CA GLU A 7 11.06 4.85 -8.58
C GLU A 7 12.48 4.48 -8.12
N PRO A 8 13.43 4.34 -9.06
CA PRO A 8 14.84 4.17 -8.73
C PRO A 8 15.35 5.33 -7.86
N ARG A 9 16.22 5.02 -6.89
CA ARG A 9 16.84 6.01 -5.98
C ARG A 9 15.83 6.84 -5.18
N GLU A 10 14.66 6.29 -4.89
CA GLU A 10 13.60 6.95 -4.13
C GLU A 10 13.54 6.44 -2.69
N ILE A 11 13.28 7.36 -1.76
CA ILE A 11 13.00 7.07 -0.36
C ILE A 11 11.59 7.57 -0.04
N ASP A 12 10.70 6.65 0.31
CA ASP A 12 9.41 6.98 0.90
C ASP A 12 9.55 6.87 2.42
N SER A 13 9.71 8.04 3.06
CA SER A 13 9.85 8.16 4.52
C SER A 13 8.63 7.65 5.33
N GLY A 14 7.52 7.28 4.67
CA GLY A 14 6.38 6.57 5.24
C GLY A 14 5.60 7.36 6.29
N ALA A 15 4.31 7.58 6.05
CA ALA A 15 3.41 8.13 7.05
C ALA A 15 2.85 7.02 7.95
N ARG A 16 2.74 7.27 9.26
CA ARG A 16 1.99 6.39 10.16
C ARG A 16 0.55 6.25 9.66
N GLY A 17 0.08 5.02 9.50
CA GLY A 17 -1.29 4.72 9.08
C GLY A 17 -2.31 5.43 9.96
N ALA A 18 -3.27 6.11 9.33
CA ALA A 18 -4.26 6.96 10.02
C ALA A 18 -5.23 6.16 10.91
N VAL A 19 -5.43 4.86 10.63
CA VAL A 19 -6.42 4.03 11.30
C VAL A 19 -5.86 2.63 11.53
N ARG A 20 -5.92 2.15 12.78
CA ARG A 20 -5.48 0.78 13.17
C ARG A 20 -6.48 -0.33 12.78
N ALA A 21 -7.38 -0.05 11.86
CA ALA A 21 -8.44 -0.97 11.43
C ALA A 21 -7.90 -2.13 10.57
N TYR A 22 -6.78 -1.88 9.88
CA TYR A 22 -6.19 -2.81 8.92
C TYR A 22 -4.77 -3.20 9.33
N LEU A 23 -4.32 -4.30 8.75
CA LEU A 23 -2.94 -4.67 8.53
C LEU A 23 -2.66 -4.54 7.03
N ARG A 24 -1.41 -4.32 6.68
CA ARG A 24 -1.01 -4.00 5.32
C ARG A 24 -0.19 -5.15 4.75
N TYR A 25 -0.72 -5.76 3.70
CA TYR A 25 -0.10 -6.87 2.97
C TYR A 25 0.52 -6.34 1.68
N TYR A 26 1.82 -6.49 1.53
CA TYR A 26 2.57 -6.12 0.33
C TYR A 26 3.05 -7.39 -0.35
N LEU A 27 2.75 -7.54 -1.63
CA LEU A 27 3.27 -8.60 -2.49
C LEU A 27 4.20 -7.98 -3.54
N GLY A 28 5.45 -8.44 -3.58
CA GLY A 28 6.43 -8.08 -4.60
C GLY A 28 6.01 -8.62 -5.96
N LEU A 29 5.74 -7.75 -6.93
CA LEU A 29 5.38 -8.16 -8.30
C LEU A 29 6.52 -7.97 -9.29
N LYS A 30 7.30 -6.91 -9.09
CA LYS A 30 8.54 -6.62 -9.81
C LYS A 30 9.52 -6.01 -8.82
N VAL A 31 10.65 -6.67 -8.60
CA VAL A 31 11.65 -6.23 -7.64
C VAL A 31 13.03 -6.35 -8.31
N PRO A 32 13.85 -5.29 -8.30
CA PRO A 32 15.21 -5.34 -8.84
C PRO A 32 16.09 -6.34 -8.07
N ASP A 33 16.86 -7.16 -8.80
CA ASP A 33 17.76 -8.17 -8.20
C ASP A 33 18.99 -7.54 -7.53
N GLU A 34 19.52 -6.47 -8.13
CA GLU A 34 20.68 -5.74 -7.59
C GLU A 34 20.22 -4.66 -6.61
N ALA A 35 20.77 -4.70 -5.39
CA ALA A 35 20.41 -3.80 -4.29
C ALA A 35 18.88 -3.70 -4.06
N PRO A 36 18.20 -4.84 -3.82
CA PRO A 36 16.75 -4.89 -3.73
C PRO A 36 16.19 -3.89 -2.70
N PRO A 37 15.09 -3.20 -3.02
CA PRO A 37 14.44 -2.28 -2.10
C PRO A 37 14.11 -2.94 -0.76
N SER A 38 14.06 -2.14 0.30
CA SER A 38 13.79 -2.62 1.65
C SER A 38 12.79 -1.72 2.37
N ILE A 39 12.05 -2.30 3.31
CA ILE A 39 11.19 -1.61 4.26
C ILE A 39 11.71 -1.78 5.67
N ARG A 40 11.84 -0.67 6.37
CA ARG A 40 11.97 -0.66 7.82
C ARG A 40 10.58 -0.57 8.43
N VAL A 41 10.27 -1.43 9.38
CA VAL A 41 9.08 -1.32 10.22
C VAL A 41 9.54 -1.34 11.68
N LYS A 42 9.36 -0.21 12.38
CA LYS A 42 10.04 0.09 13.66
C LYS A 42 11.56 -0.02 13.51
N ASP A 43 12.13 -1.09 14.06
CA ASP A 43 13.55 -1.37 14.18
C ASP A 43 13.96 -2.59 13.34
N GLU A 44 12.99 -3.22 12.65
CA GLU A 44 13.21 -4.40 11.81
C GLU A 44 13.22 -4.00 10.34
N TRP A 45 14.19 -4.54 9.60
CA TRP A 45 14.29 -4.36 8.16
C TRP A 45 13.88 -5.63 7.45
N HIS A 46 13.10 -5.47 6.37
CA HIS A 46 12.74 -6.53 5.45
C HIS A 46 13.08 -6.09 4.03
N THR A 47 13.86 -6.91 3.33
CA THR A 47 14.21 -6.70 1.93
C THR A 47 13.22 -7.45 1.05
N TRP A 48 12.65 -6.77 0.05
CA TRP A 48 11.69 -7.44 -0.84
C TRP A 48 12.37 -8.45 -1.74
N GLN A 49 11.59 -9.47 -2.10
CA GLN A 49 11.88 -10.38 -3.18
C GLN A 49 10.65 -10.47 -4.08
N GLU A 50 10.88 -10.73 -5.37
CA GLU A 50 9.80 -10.92 -6.32
C GLU A 50 8.98 -12.16 -5.94
N ASN A 51 7.64 -12.07 -6.03
CA ASN A 51 6.67 -13.07 -5.61
C ASN A 51 6.63 -13.39 -4.11
N GLU A 52 7.43 -12.72 -3.28
CA GLU A 52 7.33 -12.80 -1.83
C GLU A 52 6.44 -11.70 -1.26
N SER A 53 5.98 -11.91 -0.03
CA SER A 53 5.07 -10.98 0.63
C SER A 53 5.47 -10.67 2.06
N VAL A 54 5.08 -9.48 2.50
CA VAL A 54 5.22 -9.02 3.88
C VAL A 54 3.87 -8.50 4.39
N LEU A 55 3.47 -8.96 5.57
CA LEU A 55 2.30 -8.47 6.29
C LEU A 55 2.77 -7.72 7.53
N PHE A 56 2.40 -6.45 7.65
CA PHE A 56 2.82 -5.63 8.79
C PHE A 56 1.72 -4.65 9.24
N ASP A 57 1.95 -4.05 10.40
CA ASP A 57 1.10 -3.00 10.96
C ASP A 57 1.63 -1.63 10.53
N ASP A 58 0.92 -0.97 9.62
CA ASP A 58 1.32 0.34 9.07
C ASP A 58 1.15 1.50 10.06
N SER A 59 0.53 1.26 11.23
CA SER A 59 0.47 2.25 12.31
C SER A 59 1.82 2.45 13.00
N TRP A 60 2.76 1.54 12.78
CA TRP A 60 4.13 1.69 13.21
C TRP A 60 4.90 2.61 12.26
N ASN A 61 5.95 3.24 12.79
CA ASN A 61 6.86 4.00 11.96
C ASN A 61 7.46 3.04 10.94
N HIS A 62 7.34 3.36 9.66
CA HIS A 62 7.89 2.56 8.59
C HIS A 62 8.45 3.47 7.51
N GLU A 63 9.46 2.98 6.81
CA GLU A 63 10.18 3.71 5.78
C GLU A 63 10.55 2.74 4.69
N VAL A 64 10.39 3.15 3.44
CA VAL A 64 10.69 2.35 2.26
C VAL A 64 11.83 3.00 1.50
N VAL A 65 12.86 2.22 1.21
CA VAL A 65 14.07 2.68 0.50
C VAL A 65 14.26 1.84 -0.76
N ASN A 66 14.44 2.50 -1.90
CA ASN A 66 14.86 1.88 -3.15
C ASN A 66 16.16 2.52 -3.65
N ASP A 67 17.30 1.98 -3.25
CA ASP A 67 18.61 2.44 -3.74
C ASP A 67 19.02 1.84 -5.10
N SER A 68 18.24 0.88 -5.60
CA SER A 68 18.50 0.24 -6.87
C SER A 68 18.30 1.19 -8.06
N THR A 69 18.75 0.76 -9.24
CA THR A 69 18.50 1.46 -10.51
C THR A 69 17.18 1.06 -11.18
N GLY A 70 16.44 0.12 -10.60
CA GLY A 70 15.17 -0.38 -11.13
C GLY A 70 13.97 0.12 -10.33
N GLU A 71 12.80 0.15 -10.98
CA GLU A 71 11.54 0.39 -10.29
C GLU A 71 11.13 -0.84 -9.47
N ARG A 72 10.44 -0.60 -8.36
CA ARG A 72 9.78 -1.65 -7.57
C ARG A 72 8.28 -1.51 -7.65
N ILE A 73 7.61 -2.56 -8.10
CA ILE A 73 6.15 -2.63 -8.17
C ILE A 73 5.65 -3.64 -7.14
N VAL A 74 4.79 -3.17 -6.23
CA VAL A 74 4.12 -4.04 -5.25
C VAL A 74 2.61 -3.90 -5.32
N LEU A 75 1.91 -5.01 -5.07
CA LEU A 75 0.48 -4.99 -4.81
C LEU A 75 0.24 -4.79 -3.31
N ILE A 76 -0.49 -3.73 -2.98
CA ILE A 76 -0.91 -3.43 -1.60
C ILE A 76 -2.34 -3.89 -1.39
N VAL A 77 -2.54 -4.72 -0.37
CA VAL A 77 -3.86 -5.18 0.08
C VAL A 77 -4.04 -4.86 1.56
N ASP A 78 -5.10 -4.13 1.89
CA ASP A 78 -5.47 -3.89 3.28
C ASP A 78 -6.27 -5.09 3.80
N VAL A 79 -5.75 -5.75 4.83
CA VAL A 79 -6.36 -6.91 5.50
C VAL A 79 -7.01 -6.43 6.79
N LEU A 80 -8.27 -6.78 7.04
CA LEU A 80 -8.92 -6.39 8.30
C LEU A 80 -8.17 -6.96 9.50
N ARG A 81 -7.82 -6.10 10.46
CA ARG A 81 -7.13 -6.52 11.67
C ARG A 81 -8.00 -7.50 12.48
N PRO A 82 -7.50 -8.68 12.85
CA PRO A 82 -8.17 -9.56 13.80
C PRO A 82 -8.29 -8.86 15.16
N MET A 83 -9.52 -8.76 15.67
CA MET A 83 -9.80 -8.14 16.96
C MET A 83 -10.77 -9.02 17.77
N PRO A 84 -10.73 -8.97 19.11
CA PRO A 84 -11.74 -9.62 19.94
C PRO A 84 -13.10 -8.92 19.80
N LEU A 85 -14.18 -9.61 20.19
CA LEU A 85 -15.48 -8.97 20.37
C LEU A 85 -15.46 -8.05 21.60
N PRO A 86 -16.16 -6.90 21.58
CA PRO A 86 -17.03 -6.40 20.50
C PRO A 86 -16.29 -5.57 19.43
N LEU A 87 -14.98 -5.32 19.60
CA LEU A 87 -14.18 -4.44 18.75
C LEU A 87 -14.17 -4.87 17.28
N SER A 88 -14.18 -6.18 17.00
CA SER A 88 -14.24 -6.67 15.62
C SER A 88 -15.52 -6.29 14.87
N VAL A 89 -16.66 -6.15 15.56
CA VAL A 89 -17.92 -5.70 14.96
C VAL A 89 -17.84 -4.23 14.63
N VAL A 90 -17.36 -3.42 15.59
CA VAL A 90 -17.14 -1.98 15.38
C VAL A 90 -16.17 -1.75 14.23
N ASN A 91 -15.05 -2.48 14.18
CA ASN A 91 -14.04 -2.36 13.14
C ASN A 91 -14.62 -2.69 11.75
N LYS A 92 -15.38 -3.78 11.63
CA LYS A 92 -16.08 -4.14 10.39
C LYS A 92 -17.09 -3.07 9.96
N GLY A 93 -17.82 -2.49 10.92
CA GLY A 93 -18.76 -1.39 10.65
C GLY A 93 -18.07 -0.14 10.10
N VAL A 94 -16.99 0.29 10.76
CA VAL A 94 -16.18 1.43 10.31
C VAL A 94 -15.56 1.17 8.94
N ALA A 95 -15.00 -0.02 8.72
CA ALA A 95 -14.44 -0.44 7.43
C ALA A 95 -15.48 -0.40 6.30
N LEU A 96 -16.69 -0.88 6.55
CA LEU A 96 -17.78 -0.85 5.58
C LEU A 96 -18.20 0.59 5.22
N ALA A 97 -18.32 1.45 6.24
CA ALA A 97 -18.65 2.86 6.04
C ALA A 97 -17.55 3.58 5.24
N ALA A 98 -16.29 3.38 5.60
CA ALA A 98 -15.14 3.91 4.86
C ALA A 98 -15.16 3.43 3.40
N ARG A 99 -15.37 2.13 3.16
CA ARG A 99 -15.49 1.58 1.80
C ARG A 99 -16.59 2.27 0.99
N TYR A 100 -17.74 2.56 1.59
CA TYR A 100 -18.83 3.26 0.91
C TYR A 100 -18.45 4.71 0.54
N VAL A 101 -17.85 5.44 1.48
CA VAL A 101 -17.44 6.84 1.28
C VAL A 101 -16.30 6.96 0.25
N TYR A 102 -15.23 6.18 0.41
CA TYR A 102 -14.10 6.18 -0.52
C TYR A 102 -14.46 5.55 -1.86
N GLY A 103 -15.25 4.48 -1.87
CA GLY A 103 -15.73 3.82 -3.08
C GLY A 103 -16.51 4.78 -3.99
N ARG A 104 -17.40 5.61 -3.43
CA ARG A 104 -18.07 6.68 -4.19
C ARG A 104 -17.08 7.64 -4.83
N LYS A 105 -16.09 8.15 -4.08
CA LYS A 105 -15.07 9.06 -4.62
C LYS A 105 -14.22 8.43 -5.73
N VAL A 106 -13.87 7.15 -5.60
CA VAL A 106 -13.11 6.43 -6.63
C VAL A 106 -13.95 6.24 -7.88
N LEU A 107 -15.23 5.87 -7.74
CA LEU A 107 -16.16 5.76 -8.87
C LEU A 107 -16.36 7.11 -9.57
N GLU A 108 -16.50 8.21 -8.82
CA GLU A 108 -16.59 9.57 -9.36
C GLU A 108 -15.33 9.94 -10.18
N ARG A 109 -14.13 9.64 -9.66
CA ARG A 109 -12.88 9.86 -10.40
C ARG A 109 -12.77 8.97 -11.64
N ALA A 110 -13.18 7.71 -11.54
CA ALA A 110 -13.16 6.79 -12.68
C ALA A 110 -14.15 7.23 -13.77
N ALA A 111 -15.30 7.77 -13.40
CA ALA A 111 -16.25 8.36 -14.34
C ALA A 111 -15.65 9.58 -15.05
N GLN A 112 -15.02 10.49 -14.29
CA GLN A 112 -14.34 11.67 -14.85
C GLN A 112 -13.16 11.30 -15.77
N ALA A 113 -12.33 10.33 -15.39
CA ALA A 113 -11.22 9.84 -16.21
C ALA A 113 -11.69 9.14 -17.49
N ARG A 114 -12.91 8.60 -17.51
CA ARG A 114 -13.52 8.02 -18.71
C ARG A 114 -14.07 9.10 -19.65
N GLU A 115 -14.41 10.27 -19.13
CA GLU A 115 -14.90 11.43 -19.89
C GLU A 115 -13.76 12.29 -20.46
N GLN A 116 -12.55 12.19 -19.93
CA GLN A 116 -11.34 12.84 -20.49
C GLN A 116 -10.56 11.83 -21.34
N PRO A 117 -10.68 11.84 -22.69
CA PRO A 117 -9.80 11.04 -23.53
C PRO A 117 -8.36 11.52 -23.34
N ALA A 118 -7.42 10.57 -23.22
CA ALA A 118 -6.00 10.88 -23.11
C ALA A 118 -5.57 11.78 -24.28
N GLU A 119 -5.04 12.97 -23.97
CA GLU A 119 -4.35 13.77 -24.98
C GLU A 119 -3.16 12.96 -25.51
N PRO A 120 -3.01 12.79 -26.83
CA PRO A 120 -1.85 12.12 -27.38
C PRO A 120 -0.61 12.94 -27.01
N THR A 121 0.32 12.32 -26.29
CA THR A 121 1.64 12.89 -26.04
C THR A 121 2.31 13.09 -27.40
N ALA A 122 2.63 14.36 -27.71
CA ALA A 122 3.22 14.81 -28.96
C ALA A 122 4.64 14.26 -29.19
#